data_AF-A0A843J258-F1
#
_entry.id   AF-A0A843J258-F1
#
_cell.length_a   1.000
_cell.length_b   1.000
_cell.length_c   1.000
_cell.angle_alpha   90.00
_cell.angle_beta   90.00
_cell.angle_gamma   90.00
#
_symmetry.space_group_name_H-M   'P 1'
#
loop_
_entity.id
_entity.type
_entity.pdbx_description
1 polymer ?
#
loop_
_entity_poly.entity_id
_entity_poly.type
_entity_poly.pdbx_seq_one_letter_code
_entity_poly.pdbx_strand_id
1 'polypeptide(L)'
;MQELIGEYDGEWINLGEEGLILYEQGGYGRPVQPDGRTTANRDADDKAGKTAVTKTALRLSPEEALYLIGREKITVKNYTYDELLTVCTEKSEFLRKFLVYRDIRERGFVI
;
A
#
# COMPACT_ATOMS: atom_id res chain seq x y z
N MET A 1 14.98 14.44 1.30
CA MET A 1 14.20 13.22 1.03
C MET A 1 12.77 13.64 0.83
N GLN A 2 12.15 13.22 -0.27
CA GLN A 2 10.76 13.54 -0.56
C GLN A 2 9.88 12.59 0.27
N GLU A 3 8.99 13.13 1.08
CA GLU A 3 8.09 12.33 1.90
C GLU A 3 6.95 11.81 1.02
N LEU A 4 6.81 10.49 0.94
CA LEU A 4 5.76 9.84 0.17
C LEU A 4 4.54 9.66 1.06
N ILE A 5 3.45 10.38 0.74
CA ILE A 5 2.22 10.37 1.53
C ILE A 5 1.17 9.51 0.83
N GLY A 6 0.69 8.47 1.52
CA GLY A 6 -0.36 7.57 1.07
C GLY A 6 -1.67 7.76 1.83
N GLU A 7 -2.75 7.19 1.28
CA GLU A 7 -4.08 7.20 1.87
C GLU A 7 -4.63 5.78 1.95
N TYR A 8 -5.11 5.38 3.12
CA TYR A 8 -5.69 4.06 3.35
C TYR A 8 -7.19 4.08 3.06
N ASP A 9 -7.64 3.23 2.13
CA ASP A 9 -9.06 3.13 1.73
C ASP A 9 -9.85 2.02 2.46
N GLY A 10 -9.22 1.33 3.41
CA GLY A 10 -9.77 0.17 4.13
C GLY A 10 -9.27 -1.18 3.61
N GLU A 11 -8.66 -1.21 2.43
CA GLU A 11 -8.08 -2.41 1.84
C GLU A 11 -6.64 -2.18 1.34
N TRP A 12 -6.40 -1.06 0.66
CA TRP A 12 -5.14 -0.69 0.03
C TRP A 12 -4.65 0.66 0.54
N ILE A 13 -3.33 0.85 0.48
CA ILE A 13 -2.71 2.15 0.66
C ILE A 13 -2.41 2.71 -0.73
N ASN A 14 -3.11 3.80 -1.08
CA ASN A 14 -3.03 4.44 -2.37
C ASN A 14 -1.99 5.58 -2.33
N LEU A 15 -1.01 5.52 -3.21
CA LEU A 15 0.02 6.53 -3.41
C LEU A 15 -0.16 7.22 -4.77
N GLY A 16 0.22 8.50 -4.83
CA GLY A 16 0.31 9.26 -6.09
C GLY A 16 1.49 8.81 -6.97
N GLU A 17 1.72 9.52 -8.08
CA GLU A 17 2.78 9.21 -9.06
C GLU A 17 4.18 9.15 -8.44
N GLU A 18 4.46 9.99 -7.44
CA GLU A 18 5.70 9.97 -6.67
C GLU A 18 5.97 8.61 -6.01
N GLY A 19 4.92 7.84 -5.70
CA GLY A 19 5.03 6.51 -5.12
C GLY A 19 5.64 5.48 -6.06
N LEU A 20 5.57 5.68 -7.39
CA LEU A 20 6.08 4.73 -8.39
C LEU A 20 7.57 4.41 -8.20
N ILE A 21 8.34 5.33 -7.61
CA ILE A 21 9.74 5.10 -7.28
C ILE A 21 9.95 3.88 -6.36
N LEU A 22 8.98 3.55 -5.51
CA LEU A 22 9.03 2.38 -4.63
C LEU A 22 8.89 1.08 -5.43
N TYR A 23 8.07 1.09 -6.48
CA TYR A 23 7.96 -0.02 -7.40
C TYR A 23 9.26 -0.20 -8.20
N GLU A 24 9.76 0.89 -8.79
CA GLU A 24 10.94 0.86 -9.65
C GLU A 24 12.22 0.45 -8.91
N GLN A 25 12.41 0.92 -7.67
CA GLN A 25 13.66 0.69 -6.93
C GLN A 25 13.62 -0.52 -5.99
N GLY A 26 12.43 -0.95 -5.57
CA GLY A 26 12.29 -1.99 -4.55
C GLY A 26 11.24 -3.05 -4.85
N GLY A 27 10.54 -2.95 -5.98
CA GLY A 27 9.44 -3.85 -6.31
C GLY A 27 8.35 -3.84 -5.25
N TYR A 28 8.04 -2.67 -4.67
CA TYR A 28 6.94 -2.51 -3.73
C TYR A 28 5.67 -2.08 -4.47
N GLY A 29 4.54 -2.68 -4.10
CA GLY A 29 3.23 -2.31 -4.58
C GLY A 29 2.94 -2.69 -6.03
N ARG A 30 1.80 -2.20 -6.51
CA ARG A 30 1.27 -2.48 -7.85
C ARG A 30 0.87 -1.19 -8.53
N PRO A 31 1.47 -0.85 -9.69
CA PRO A 31 1.09 0.36 -10.40
C PRO A 31 -0.35 0.26 -10.92
N VAL A 32 -1.09 1.36 -10.81
CA VAL A 32 -2.47 1.47 -11.29
C VAL A 32 -2.48 2.40 -12.50
N GLN A 33 -3.19 2.01 -13.58
CA GLN A 33 -3.28 2.89 -14.74
C GLN A 33 -4.16 4.11 -14.41
N PRO A 34 -3.78 5.31 -14.90
CA PRO A 34 -4.52 6.56 -14.65
C PRO A 34 -5.94 6.60 -15.25
N ASP A 35 -6.31 5.59 -16.06
CA ASP A 35 -7.66 5.39 -16.63
C ASP A 35 -8.66 4.82 -15.59
N GLY A 36 -8.19 4.27 -14.47
CA GLY A 36 -9.02 3.55 -13.50
C GLY A 36 -9.12 2.04 -13.77
N ARG A 37 -8.59 1.54 -14.88
CA ARG A 37 -8.40 0.10 -15.14
C ARG A 37 -7.11 -0.42 -14.51
N THR A 38 -7.20 -1.30 -13.53
CA THR A 38 -6.07 -2.11 -13.04
C THR A 38 -5.61 -3.07 -14.16
N THR A 39 -4.29 -3.22 -14.39
CA THR A 39 -3.75 -4.23 -15.35
C THR A 39 -3.78 -5.65 -14.80
N ALA A 40 -4.06 -5.84 -13.52
CA ALA A 40 -4.20 -7.14 -12.88
C ALA A 40 -5.68 -7.38 -12.54
N ASN A 41 -6.33 -8.22 -13.36
CA ASN A 41 -7.64 -8.86 -13.17
C ASN A 41 -8.84 -7.88 -13.17
N ARG A 42 -9.73 -7.88 -14.19
CA ARG A 42 -10.86 -8.82 -14.39
C ARG A 42 -11.42 -9.27 -13.03
N ASP A 43 -12.63 -8.83 -12.71
CA ASP A 43 -13.44 -9.26 -11.55
C ASP A 43 -13.25 -8.44 -10.26
N ALA A 44 -13.90 -7.27 -10.20
CA ALA A 44 -14.49 -6.65 -8.99
C ALA A 44 -15.09 -5.29 -9.41
N ASP A 45 -16.32 -5.29 -9.91
CA ASP A 45 -17.56 -5.00 -9.16
C ASP A 45 -17.85 -3.50 -9.02
N ASP A 46 -19.06 -3.17 -9.46
CA ASP A 46 -19.68 -1.86 -9.49
C ASP A 46 -19.84 -1.22 -8.09
N LYS A 47 -19.89 0.12 -8.11
CA LYS A 47 -20.37 1.04 -7.06
C LYS A 47 -19.42 1.39 -5.91
N ALA A 48 -18.77 2.55 -6.04
CA ALA A 48 -18.65 3.49 -4.93
C ALA A 48 -18.54 4.92 -5.43
N GLY A 49 -19.17 5.83 -4.69
CA GLY A 49 -19.43 7.20 -5.08
C GLY A 49 -18.18 8.07 -5.29
N LYS A 50 -18.36 9.00 -6.21
CA LYS A 50 -17.57 10.19 -6.50
C LYS A 50 -17.10 10.93 -5.23
N THR A 51 -15.88 10.69 -4.80
CA THR A 51 -15.14 11.53 -3.84
C THR A 51 -13.74 11.71 -4.39
N ALA A 52 -13.29 12.97 -4.51
CA ALA A 52 -12.04 13.46 -5.12
C ALA A 52 -11.05 12.36 -5.53
N VAL A 53 -10.96 12.07 -6.83
CA VAL A 53 -9.96 11.14 -7.38
C VAL A 53 -8.58 11.76 -7.21
N THR A 54 -7.97 11.56 -6.05
CA THR A 54 -6.53 11.68 -5.90
C THR A 54 -5.94 10.64 -6.84
N LYS A 55 -5.33 11.09 -7.94
CA LYS A 55 -4.80 10.24 -9.00
C LYS A 55 -3.86 9.19 -8.40
N THR A 56 -4.39 7.98 -8.18
CA THR A 56 -3.65 6.87 -7.58
C THR A 56 -2.80 6.25 -8.67
N ALA A 57 -1.49 6.17 -8.44
CA ALA A 57 -0.54 5.60 -9.38
C ALA A 57 0.08 4.31 -8.84
N LEU A 58 0.17 4.14 -7.51
CA LEU A 58 0.69 2.92 -6.89
C LEU A 58 -0.22 2.49 -5.74
N ARG A 59 -0.54 1.20 -5.67
CA ARG A 59 -1.22 0.57 -4.54
C ARG A 59 -0.27 -0.32 -3.75
N LEU A 60 -0.22 -0.14 -2.44
CA LEU A 60 0.49 -1.00 -1.52
C LEU A 60 -0.52 -1.84 -0.73
N SER A 61 -0.21 -3.12 -0.53
CA SER A 61 -0.91 -3.92 0.47
C SER A 61 -0.65 -3.36 1.89
N PRO A 62 -1.51 -3.65 2.88
CA PRO A 62 -1.27 -3.16 4.24
C PRO A 62 0.01 -3.74 4.87
N GLU A 63 0.40 -4.96 4.53
CA GLU A 63 1.69 -5.56 4.93
C GLU A 63 2.88 -4.77 4.39
N GLU A 64 2.85 -4.43 3.10
CA GLU A 64 3.89 -3.60 2.47
C GLU A 64 3.94 -2.20 3.06
N ALA A 65 2.78 -1.57 3.27
CA ALA A 65 2.70 -0.23 3.80
C ALA A 65 3.26 -0.15 5.23
N LEU A 66 2.88 -1.07 6.12
CA LEU A 66 3.45 -1.12 7.48
C LEU A 66 4.97 -1.30 7.47
N TYR A 67 5.48 -2.17 6.61
CA TYR A 67 6.92 -2.34 6.46
C TYR A 67 7.61 -1.04 6.01
N LEU A 68 7.04 -0.33 5.04
CA LEU A 68 7.60 0.92 4.52
C LEU A 68 7.49 2.09 5.51
N ILE A 69 6.40 2.16 6.30
CA ILE A 69 6.26 3.11 7.41
C ILE A 69 7.35 2.85 8.46
N GLY A 70 7.55 1.59 8.86
CA GLY A 70 8.61 1.22 9.80
C GLY A 70 10.04 1.48 9.29
N ARG A 71 10.20 1.69 7.98
CA ARG A 71 11.47 2.10 7.34
C ARG A 71 11.54 3.60 7.05
N GLU A 72 10.56 4.37 7.53
CA GLU A 72 10.43 5.82 7.33
C GLU A 72 10.43 6.22 5.84
N LYS A 73 9.96 5.33 4.96
CA LYS A 73 9.91 5.58 3.51
C LYS A 73 8.60 6.22 3.06
N ILE A 74 7.51 5.96 3.78
CA ILE A 74 6.20 6.51 3.50
C ILE A 74 5.51 6.92 4.81
N THR A 75 4.53 7.81 4.68
CA THR A 75 3.59 8.18 5.74
C THR A 75 2.18 7.92 5.23
N VAL A 76 1.27 7.43 6.09
CA VAL A 76 -0.14 7.24 5.73
C VAL A 76 -0.97 8.32 6.43
N LYS A 77 -1.79 9.04 5.66
CA LYS A 77 -2.63 10.11 6.23
C LYS A 77 -3.55 9.56 7.30
N ASN A 78 -3.60 10.24 8.44
CA ASN A 78 -4.44 9.92 9.60
C ASN A 78 -4.12 8.58 10.29
N TYR A 79 -2.99 7.94 9.96
CA TYR A 79 -2.59 6.70 10.61
C TYR A 79 -1.10 6.72 10.94
N THR A 80 -0.78 6.55 12.21
CA THR A 80 0.54 6.12 12.66
C THR A 80 0.77 4.64 12.39
N TYR A 81 2.01 4.17 12.56
CA TYR A 81 2.34 2.75 12.45
C TYR A 81 1.45 1.88 13.36
N ASP A 82 1.30 2.25 14.63
CA ASP A 82 0.54 1.48 15.62
C ASP A 82 -0.97 1.50 15.33
N GLU A 83 -1.52 2.64 14.89
CA GLU A 83 -2.92 2.75 14.51
C GLU A 83 -3.23 1.91 13.27
N LEU A 84 -2.39 1.99 12.24
CA LEU A 84 -2.57 1.18 11.03
C LEU A 84 -2.42 -0.31 11.35
N LEU A 85 -1.42 -0.69 12.17
CA LEU A 85 -1.22 -2.07 12.59
C LEU A 85 -2.47 -2.59 13.31
N THR A 86 -3.00 -1.82 14.26
CA THR A 86 -4.21 -2.18 15.01
C THR A 86 -5.38 -2.46 14.06
N VAL A 87 -5.66 -1.52 13.13
CA VAL A 87 -6.74 -1.65 12.15
C VAL A 87 -6.54 -2.87 11.24
N CYS A 88 -5.31 -3.13 10.79
CA CYS A 88 -5.05 -4.27 9.92
C CYS A 88 -5.11 -5.61 10.68
N THR A 89 -4.77 -5.64 11.98
CA THR A 89 -4.83 -6.85 12.81
C THR A 89 -6.24 -7.30 13.17
N GLU A 90 -7.26 -6.45 12.97
CA GLU A 90 -8.66 -6.88 13.06
C GLU A 90 -8.99 -7.95 12.00
N LYS A 91 -8.25 -7.98 10.88
CA LYS A 91 -8.38 -9.02 9.86
C LYS A 91 -7.66 -10.29 10.31
N SER A 92 -8.38 -11.42 10.28
CA SER A 92 -7.81 -12.73 10.59
C SER A 92 -6.59 -13.02 9.69
N GLU A 93 -5.55 -13.63 10.27
CA GLU A 93 -4.26 -13.96 9.64
C GLU A 93 -3.32 -12.81 9.26
N PHE A 94 -3.74 -11.54 9.37
CA PHE A 94 -2.91 -10.41 8.95
C PHE A 94 -1.53 -10.40 9.63
N LEU A 95 -1.50 -10.54 10.95
CA LEU A 95 -0.25 -10.48 11.72
C LEU A 95 0.75 -11.57 11.27
N ARG A 96 0.26 -12.78 10.96
CA ARG A 96 1.11 -13.86 10.46
C ARG A 96 1.70 -13.51 9.09
N LYS A 97 0.88 -13.01 8.17
CA LYS A 97 1.32 -12.60 6.82
C LYS A 97 2.32 -11.46 6.89
N PHE A 98 2.06 -10.45 7.71
CA PHE A 98 2.96 -9.33 7.91
C PHE A 98 4.33 -9.75 8.48
N LEU A 99 4.36 -10.63 9.48
CA LEU A 99 5.62 -11.12 10.04
C LEU A 99 6.46 -11.91 9.02
N VAL A 100 5.82 -12.74 8.21
CA VAL A 100 6.49 -13.48 7.13
C VAL A 100 7.00 -12.51 6.05
N TYR A 101 6.17 -11.56 5.62
CA TYR A 101 6.54 -10.54 4.65
C TYR A 101 7.76 -9.75 5.13
N ARG A 102 7.75 -9.30 6.39
CA ARG A 102 8.86 -8.56 7.00
C ARG A 102 10.15 -9.38 7.01
N ASP A 103 10.14 -10.63 7.48
CA ASP A 103 11.34 -11.48 7.51
C ASP A 103 11.92 -11.70 6.10
N ILE A 104 11.07 -11.93 5.10
CA ILE A 104 11.51 -12.13 3.71
C ILE A 104 12.13 -10.84 3.13
N ARG A 105 11.51 -9.69 3.36
CA ARG A 105 12.02 -8.38 2.89
C ARG A 105 13.29 -7.95 3.63
N GLU A 106 13.41 -8.25 4.91
CA GLU A 106 14.63 -8.00 5.70
C GLU A 106 15.83 -8.81 5.17
N ARG A 107 15.57 -10.00 4.61
CA ARG A 107 16.59 -10.83 3.93
C ARG A 107 16.93 -10.34 2.51
N GLY A 108 16.28 -9.29 2.02
CA GLY A 108 16.56 -8.69 0.71
C GLY A 108 15.84 -9.34 -0.48
N PHE A 109 14.88 -10.24 -0.25
CA PHE A 109 14.06 -10.79 -1.33
C PHE A 109 12.95 -9.80 -1.74
N VAL A 110 12.50 -9.88 -2.99
CA VAL A 110 11.35 -9.15 -3.50
C VAL A 110 10.20 -10.14 -3.66
N ILE A 111 9.06 -9.85 -3.01
CA ILE A 111 7.83 -10.66 -3.02
C ILE A 111 6.60 -9.76 -3.16
#